data_AF-A0A0C2ZNJ0-F1
#
_entry.id   AF-A0A0C2ZNJ0-F1
#
_cell.length_a   1.000
_cell.length_b   1.000
_cell.length_c   1.000
_cell.angle_alpha   90.00
_cell.angle_beta   90.00
_cell.angle_gamma   90.00
#
_symmetry.space_group_name_H-M   'P 1'
#
loop_
_entity.id
_entity.type
_entity.pdbx_description
1 polymer ?
#
loop_
_entity_poly.entity_id
_entity_poly.type
_entity_poly.pdbx_seq_one_letter_code
_entity_poly.pdbx_strand_id
1 'polypeptide(L)' 'MCIVQVHIIFKPPDHLGVYLHPLAYVEWFTLLRQCDPISGQFIVTHSTRNHR' A
#
# COMPACT_ATOMS: atom_id res chain seq x y z
N MET A 1 -19.41 4.18 3.34
CA MET A 1 -18.20 4.17 2.49
C MET A 1 -17.03 4.58 3.37
N CYS A 2 -16.00 3.74 3.51
CA CYS A 2 -14.88 3.99 4.41
C CYS A 2 -13.60 4.23 3.61
N ILE A 3 -12.85 5.25 4.01
CA ILE A 3 -11.59 5.65 3.38
C ILE A 3 -10.49 5.48 4.42
N VAL A 4 -9.39 4.83 4.06
CA VAL A 4 -8.22 4.66 4.94
C VAL A 4 -7.02 5.34 4.30
N GLN A 5 -6.26 6.04 5.14
CA GLN A 5 -4.97 6.61 4.78
C GLN A 5 -3.89 5.56 4.99
N VAL A 6 -3.11 5.28 3.96
CA VAL A 6 -2.04 4.28 3.99
C VAL A 6 -0.70 5.00 3.93
N HIS A 7 0.17 4.69 4.90
CA HIS A 7 1.56 5.18 4.96
C HIS A 7 2.51 3.99 4.83
N ILE A 8 3.29 3.94 3.75
CA ILE A 8 4.28 2.89 3.54
C ILE A 8 5.66 3.50 3.44
N ILE A 9 6.57 2.94 4.23
CA ILE A 9 8.00 3.21 4.16
C ILE A 9 8.63 2.01 3.45
N PHE A 10 9.20 2.24 2.27
CA PHE A 10 9.93 1.18 1.56
C PHE A 10 11.42 1.43 1.53
N LYS A 11 12.18 0.35 1.71
CA LYS A 11 13.59 0.31 1.35
C LYS A 11 13.67 0.08 -0.16
N PRO A 12 14.32 0.97 -0.93
CA PRO A 12 14.52 0.73 -2.35
C PRO A 12 15.40 -0.52 -2.56
N PRO A 13 15.19 -1.28 -3.65
CA PRO A 13 16.05 -2.39 -4.02
C PRO A 13 17.54 -2.00 -4.14
N ASP A 14 18.45 -2.89 -3.72
CA ASP A 14 19.89 -2.63 -3.67
C ASP A 14 20.51 -2.27 -5.03
N HIS A 15 19.91 -2.74 -6.13
CA HIS A 15 20.39 -2.47 -7.50
C HIS A 15 20.09 -1.03 -7.99
N LEU A 16 19.25 -0.27 -7.28
CA LEU A 16 18.98 1.14 -7.57
C LEU A 16 19.99 2.10 -6.92
N GLY A 17 21.03 1.57 -6.27
CA GLY A 17 22.10 2.34 -5.63
C GLY A 17 22.09 2.23 -4.10
N VAL A 18 23.17 2.71 -3.48
CA VAL A 18 23.29 2.77 -2.02
C VAL A 18 22.61 4.05 -1.52
N TYR A 19 21.47 3.90 -0.86
CA TYR A 19 20.76 5.02 -0.25
C TYR A 19 21.23 5.19 1.20
N LEU A 20 21.77 6.37 1.51
CA LEU A 20 22.14 6.74 2.89
C LEU A 20 20.92 6.75 3.83
N HIS A 21 19.71 6.93 3.27
CA HIS A 21 18.45 6.88 4.00
C HIS A 21 17.45 5.96 3.27
N PRO A 22 16.99 4.87 3.91
CA PRO A 22 16.18 3.85 3.25
C PRO A 22 14.69 4.18 3.35
N LEU A 23 14.25 5.33 2.87
CA LEU A 23 12.84 5.70 2.99
C LEU A 23 12.40 6.48 1.76
N ALA A 24 11.80 5.77 0.82
CA ALA A 24 10.77 6.43 0.04
C ALA A 24 9.44 6.25 0.78
N TYR A 25 8.84 7.38 1.09
CA TYR A 25 7.56 7.49 1.77
C TYR A 25 6.47 7.63 0.73
N VAL A 26 5.48 6.74 0.76
CA VAL A 26 4.30 6.88 -0.07
C VAL A 26 3.07 6.95 0.81
N GLU A 27 2.26 7.94 0.51
CA GLU A 27 1.00 8.22 1.18
C GLU A 27 -0.11 8.28 0.13
N TRP A 28 -1.17 7.50 0.35
CA TRP A 28 -2.38 7.60 -0.44
C TRP A 28 -3.60 7.17 0.37
N PHE A 29 -4.76 7.64 -0.06
CA PHE A 29 -6.05 7.20 0.48
C PHE A 29 -6.56 6.02 -0.35
N THR A 30 -6.99 4.95 0.31
CA THR A 30 -7.62 3.80 -0.33
C THR A 30 -9.07 3.67 0.12
N LEU A 31 -9.95 3.42 -0.84
CA LEU A 31 -11.33 3.05 -0.55
C LEU A 31 -11.35 1.60 -0.10
N LEU A 32 -11.87 1.34 1.09
CA LEU A 32 -12.07 -0.03 1.52
C LEU A 32 -13.27 -0.61 0.76
N ARG A 33 -13.09 -1.82 0.22
CA ARG A 33 -14.19 -2.60 -0.40
C ARG A 33 -15.19 -3.04 0.68
N GLN A 34 -16.24 -3.74 0.27
CA GLN A 34 -17.22 -4.29 1.20
C GLN A 34 -16.54 -5.21 2.23
N CYS A 35 -16.96 -5.07 3.48
CA CYS A 35 -16.44 -5.84 4.60
C CYS A 35 -16.82 -7.32 4.44
N ASP A 36 -15.91 -8.24 4.77
CA ASP A 36 -16.23 -9.65 4.81
C ASP A 36 -17.30 -9.92 5.90
N PRO A 37 -18.45 -10.51 5.55
CA PRO A 37 -19.58 -10.62 6.48
C PRO A 37 -19.34 -11.62 7.62
N ILE A 38 -18.31 -12.48 7.52
CA ILE A 38 -17.99 -13.49 8.54
C ILE A 38 -16.99 -12.93 9.55
N SER A 39 -15.93 -12.27 9.06
CA SER A 39 -14.83 -11.77 9.90
C SER A 39 -14.99 -10.31 10.31
N GLY A 40 -15.85 -9.54 9.64
CA GLY A 40 -15.99 -8.09 9.86
C GLY A 40 -14.73 -7.31 9.47
N GLN A 41 -13.87 -7.89 8.62
CA GLN A 41 -12.63 -7.27 8.16
C GLN A 41 -12.73 -6.77 6.72
N PHE A 42 -11.97 -5.73 6.41
CA PHE A 42 -11.87 -5.20 5.05
C PHE A 42 -10.84 -5.98 4.24
N ILE A 43 -11.27 -6.55 3.13
CA ILE A 43 -10.38 -7.28 2.22
C ILE A 43 -9.56 -6.28 1.40
N VAL A 44 -8.26 -6.17 1.72
CA VAL A 44 -7.28 -5.44 0.91
C VAL A 44 -6.68 -6.42 -0.09
N THR A 45 -6.91 -6.20 -1.39
CA THR A 45 -6.29 -7.00 -2.45
C THR A 45 -5.07 -6.27 -3.00
N HIS A 46 -3.99 -7.00 -3.23
CA HIS A 46 -2.81 -6.45 -3.89
C HIS A 46 -3.17 -6.03 -5.32
N SER A 47 -3.04 -4.75 -5.65
CA SER A 47 -3.25 -4.27 -7.01
C SER A 47 -2.07 -4.72 -7.88
N THR A 48 -2.31 -5.68 -8.79
CA THR A 48 -1.32 -6.12 -9.77
C THR A 48 -1.30 -5.23 -11.02
N ARG A 49 -1.99 -4.09 -11.01
CA ARG A 49 -2.18 -3.25 -12.20
C ARG A 49 -0.91 -2.47 -12.52
N ASN A 50 -0.03 -3.11 -13.29
CA ASN A 50 1.08 -2.47 -13.98
C ASN A 50 0.50 -1.72 -15.19
N HIS A 51 0.21 -0.43 -15.04
CA HIS A 51 -0.11 0.43 -16.18
C HIS A 51 1.19 0.68 -16.96
N ARG A 52 1.39 -0.12 -18.02
CA ARG A 52 2.29 0.23 -19.12
C ARG A 52 1.65 1.29 -20.00
#